data_AF-I3D0S6-F1
#
_entry.id   AF-I3D0S6-F1
#
_cell.length_a   1.000
_cell.length_b   1.000
_cell.length_c   1.000
_cell.angle_alpha   90.00
_cell.angle_beta   90.00
_cell.angle_gamma   90.00
#
_symmetry.space_group_name_H-M   'P 1'
#
loop_
_entity.id
_entity.type
_entity.pdbx_description
1 polymer ?
#
loop_
_entity_poly.entity_id
_entity_poly.type
_entity_poly.pdbx_seq_one_letter_code
_entity_poly.pdbx_strand_id
1 'polypeptide(L)'
;MSGIDRLISFTLSTEIKKKMEPEVLKKIERELFLDSGMSIKLSIEHFDNLIRVLEKNSNLDVKRFVAECIEKIIKIKKIDKKYSIEVINSNLRDLVLESFGDLETRKIISCILENELTIPEILQKSEVPKTSGYRKIENMIINGLIIESGIVLSDSKKISKLQCVFQEINLDIKKEKTRVIGILTNKMLEKSSSVKSFIDRF
;
A
#
# COMPACT_ATOMS: atom_id res chain seq x y z
N MET A 1 3.87 -2.74 -10.86
CA MET A 1 2.91 -3.07 -9.78
C MET A 1 3.52 -2.59 -8.48
N SER A 2 2.76 -1.84 -7.69
CA SER A 2 3.25 -1.09 -6.52
C SER A 2 3.41 -1.91 -5.24
N GLY A 3 2.93 -3.16 -5.18
CA GLY A 3 3.03 -3.97 -3.96
C GLY A 3 2.42 -3.24 -2.75
N ILE A 4 3.16 -3.15 -1.65
CA ILE A 4 2.76 -2.38 -0.46
C ILE A 4 2.84 -0.84 -0.66
N ASP A 5 3.53 -0.34 -1.70
CA ASP A 5 3.66 1.12 -1.96
C ASP A 5 2.28 1.78 -1.99
N ARG A 6 1.29 1.12 -2.59
CA ARG A 6 -0.07 1.63 -2.70
C ARG A 6 -0.75 1.78 -1.33
N LEU A 7 -0.58 0.80 -0.45
CA LEU A 7 -1.12 0.81 0.92
C LEU A 7 -0.57 1.98 1.74
N ILE A 8 0.73 2.26 1.61
CA ILE A 8 1.38 3.32 2.38
C ILE A 8 1.39 4.68 1.68
N SER A 9 1.04 4.74 0.40
CA SER A 9 1.18 5.94 -0.46
C SER A 9 0.57 7.19 0.14
N PHE A 10 -0.66 7.09 0.66
CA PHE A 10 -1.36 8.22 1.26
C PHE A 10 -0.67 8.71 2.53
N THR A 11 -0.35 7.79 3.44
CA THR A 11 0.29 8.09 4.71
C THR A 11 1.71 8.62 4.51
N LEU A 12 2.47 8.02 3.60
CA LEU A 12 3.83 8.44 3.26
C LEU A 12 3.84 9.81 2.58
N SER A 13 2.92 10.07 1.65
CA SER A 13 2.75 11.40 1.08
C SER A 13 2.45 12.44 2.15
N THR A 14 1.66 12.09 3.17
CA THR A 14 1.30 13.01 4.26
C THR A 14 2.51 13.31 5.15
N GLU A 15 3.29 12.29 5.51
CA GLU A 15 4.50 12.47 6.32
C GLU A 15 5.60 13.25 5.59
N ILE A 16 5.77 13.03 4.29
CA ILE A 16 6.69 13.81 3.44
C ILE A 16 6.29 15.29 3.46
N LYS A 17 5.01 15.59 3.19
CA LYS A 17 4.49 16.97 3.15
C LYS A 17 4.67 17.70 4.48
N LYS A 18 4.47 17.02 5.62
CA LYS A 18 4.61 17.61 6.96
C LYS A 18 6.05 18.01 7.30
N LYS A 19 7.04 17.26 6.81
CA LYS A 19 8.46 17.50 7.13
C LYS A 19 9.16 18.43 6.12
N MET A 20 8.49 18.83 5.05
CA MET A 20 9.06 19.71 4.02
C MET A 20 8.65 21.16 4.22
N GLU A 21 9.59 22.06 3.92
CA GLU A 21 9.30 23.49 3.87
C GLU A 21 8.28 23.81 2.75
N PRO A 22 7.32 24.71 2.97
CA PRO A 22 6.25 24.98 2.01
C PRO A 22 6.74 25.40 0.62
N GLU A 23 7.85 26.14 0.52
CA GLU A 23 8.41 26.58 -0.76
C GLU A 23 9.04 25.42 -1.53
N VAL A 24 9.79 24.57 -0.85
CA VAL A 24 10.39 23.35 -1.41
C VAL A 24 9.29 22.39 -1.86
N LEU A 25 8.26 22.21 -1.05
CA LEU A 25 7.12 21.36 -1.37
C LEU A 25 6.40 21.81 -2.65
N LYS A 26 6.15 23.12 -2.81
CA LYS A 26 5.54 23.68 -4.03
C LYS A 26 6.38 23.41 -5.28
N LYS A 27 7.71 23.51 -5.18
CA LYS A 27 8.63 23.21 -6.30
C LYS A 27 8.53 21.74 -6.68
N ILE A 28 8.60 20.84 -5.69
CA ILE A 28 8.48 19.39 -5.89
C ILE A 28 7.14 19.02 -6.53
N GLU A 29 6.01 19.53 -6.02
CA GLU A 29 4.69 19.24 -6.57
C GLU A 29 4.55 19.74 -8.01
N ARG A 30 5.04 20.95 -8.30
CA ARG A 30 5.04 21.51 -9.65
C ARG A 30 5.89 20.66 -10.60
N GLU A 31 7.08 20.26 -10.19
CA GLU A 31 7.96 19.47 -11.05
C GLU A 31 7.44 18.06 -11.29
N LEU A 32 6.94 17.36 -10.26
CA LEU A 32 6.29 16.06 -10.44
C LEU A 32 5.13 16.13 -11.43
N PHE A 33 4.33 17.20 -11.35
CA PHE A 33 3.22 17.42 -12.25
C PHE A 33 3.67 17.71 -13.69
N LEU A 34 4.68 18.56 -13.87
CA LEU A 34 5.18 18.92 -15.21
C LEU A 34 5.95 17.77 -15.89
N ASP A 35 6.80 17.06 -15.15
CA ASP A 35 7.64 15.99 -15.69
C ASP A 35 6.84 14.72 -15.99
N SER A 36 5.82 14.43 -15.17
CA SER A 36 5.19 13.10 -15.17
C SER A 36 3.68 13.10 -14.94
N GLY A 37 3.05 14.26 -14.75
CA GLY A 37 1.63 14.37 -14.45
C GLY A 37 1.23 13.78 -13.10
N MET A 38 2.19 13.53 -12.19
CA MET A 38 1.96 12.82 -10.95
C MET A 38 1.84 13.76 -9.75
N SER A 39 1.01 13.36 -8.78
CA SER A 39 1.06 13.90 -7.42
C SER A 39 2.11 13.16 -6.58
N ILE A 40 2.50 13.70 -5.42
CA ILE A 40 3.41 13.02 -4.48
C ILE A 40 2.86 11.62 -4.11
N LYS A 41 1.55 11.51 -3.82
CA LYS A 41 0.91 10.22 -3.53
C LYS A 41 1.13 9.21 -4.65
N LEU A 42 0.86 9.60 -5.91
CA LEU A 42 1.00 8.69 -7.05
C LEU A 42 2.47 8.36 -7.33
N SER A 43 3.37 9.32 -7.16
CA SER A 43 4.80 9.11 -7.37
C SER A 43 5.43 8.11 -6.38
N ILE A 44 4.78 7.82 -5.25
CA ILE A 44 5.23 6.75 -4.33
C ILE A 44 5.10 5.37 -4.96
N GLU A 45 4.12 5.16 -5.85
CA GLU A 45 4.00 3.93 -6.65
C GLU A 45 5.05 3.86 -7.79
N HIS A 46 5.73 4.98 -8.07
CA HIS A 46 6.78 5.16 -9.07
C HIS A 46 8.02 5.81 -8.44
N PHE A 47 8.55 5.16 -7.40
CA PHE A 47 9.42 5.77 -6.41
C PHE A 47 10.70 6.40 -6.96
N ASP A 48 11.27 5.86 -8.05
CA ASP A 48 12.46 6.43 -8.71
C ASP A 48 12.23 7.88 -9.17
N ASN A 49 11.03 8.18 -9.69
CA ASN A 49 10.68 9.53 -10.12
C ASN A 49 10.54 10.46 -8.91
N LEU A 50 9.96 9.98 -7.81
CA LEU A 50 9.88 10.75 -6.57
C LEU A 50 11.28 11.09 -6.05
N ILE A 51 12.16 10.09 -5.91
CA ILE A 51 13.52 10.29 -5.41
C ILE A 51 14.27 11.30 -6.28
N ARG A 52 14.22 11.16 -7.61
CA ARG A 52 14.87 12.09 -8.53
C ARG A 52 14.41 13.54 -8.34
N VAL A 53 13.11 13.76 -8.23
CA VAL A 53 12.57 15.13 -8.06
C VAL A 53 12.90 15.68 -6.67
N LEU A 54 12.89 14.84 -5.64
CA LEU A 54 13.32 15.23 -4.29
C LEU A 54 14.80 15.62 -4.26
N GLU A 55 15.67 14.84 -4.89
CA GLU A 55 17.12 15.09 -4.92
C GLU A 55 17.45 16.38 -5.66
N LYS A 56 16.71 16.69 -6.72
CA LYS A 56 16.89 17.91 -7.50
C LYS A 56 16.40 19.18 -6.79
N ASN A 57 15.34 19.08 -6.00
CA ASN A 57 14.66 20.25 -5.43
C ASN A 57 14.94 20.48 -3.94
N SER A 58 15.65 19.57 -3.27
CA SER A 58 15.95 19.68 -1.84
C SER A 58 17.44 19.48 -1.57
N ASN A 59 17.94 20.13 -0.53
CA ASN A 59 19.31 19.93 -0.03
C ASN A 59 19.40 18.78 0.99
N LEU A 60 18.42 17.87 0.97
CA LEU A 60 18.30 16.78 1.95
C LEU A 60 19.04 15.55 1.46
N ASP A 61 19.52 14.73 2.40
CA ASP A 61 19.76 13.32 2.12
C ASP A 61 18.39 12.65 1.94
N VAL A 62 17.93 12.59 0.69
CA VAL A 62 16.59 12.11 0.32
C VAL A 62 16.37 10.67 0.75
N LYS A 63 17.38 9.81 0.59
CA LYS A 63 17.28 8.40 1.01
C LYS A 63 17.06 8.30 2.51
N ARG A 64 17.80 9.08 3.30
CA ARG A 64 17.61 9.14 4.76
C ARG A 64 16.26 9.72 5.14
N PHE A 65 15.89 10.83 4.53
CA PHE A 65 14.63 11.51 4.78
C PHE A 65 13.43 10.57 4.54
N VAL A 66 13.40 9.86 3.42
CA VAL A 66 12.28 8.96 3.11
C VAL A 66 12.27 7.75 4.03
N ALA A 67 13.43 7.18 4.37
CA ALA A 67 13.51 6.08 5.33
C ALA A 67 12.91 6.50 6.70
N GLU A 68 13.27 7.67 7.21
CA GLU A 68 12.72 8.22 8.45
C GLU A 68 11.21 8.52 8.37
N CYS A 69 10.65 8.68 7.17
CA CYS A 69 9.20 8.78 6.97
C CYS A 69 8.54 7.41 6.96
N ILE A 70 9.14 6.41 6.31
CA ILE A 70 8.65 5.03 6.28
C ILE A 70 8.64 4.40 7.69
N GLU A 71 9.68 4.63 8.50
CA GLU A 71 9.77 4.11 9.88
C GLU A 71 8.65 4.60 10.81
N LYS A 72 8.08 5.78 10.53
CA LYS A 72 6.91 6.30 11.25
C LYS A 72 5.61 5.63 10.85
N ILE A 73 5.61 4.90 9.73
CA ILE A 73 4.42 4.32 9.11
C ILE A 73 4.38 2.83 9.36
N ILE A 74 5.49 2.14 9.12
CA ILE A 74 5.62 0.69 9.26
C ILE A 74 6.98 0.30 9.84
N LYS A 75 7.01 -0.83 10.56
CA LYS A 75 8.23 -1.55 10.90
C LYS A 75 8.25 -2.87 10.17
N ILE A 76 9.37 -3.19 9.54
CA ILE A 76 9.52 -4.40 8.73
C ILE A 76 10.52 -5.32 9.41
N LYS A 77 10.17 -6.60 9.50
CA LYS A 77 11.03 -7.66 10.02
C LYS A 77 11.00 -8.83 9.05
N LYS A 78 12.17 -9.34 8.67
CA LYS A 78 12.27 -10.57 7.88
C LYS A 78 12.04 -11.78 8.80
N ILE A 79 11.17 -12.69 8.38
CA ILE A 79 10.90 -13.96 9.06
C ILE A 79 10.99 -15.06 8.00
N ASP A 80 12.11 -15.77 7.98
CA ASP A 80 12.44 -16.79 6.97
C ASP A 80 12.26 -16.30 5.51
N LYS A 81 11.24 -16.81 4.82
CA LYS A 81 10.87 -16.50 3.43
C LYS A 81 9.72 -15.49 3.32
N LYS A 82 9.36 -14.84 4.42
CA LYS A 82 8.27 -13.86 4.51
C LYS A 82 8.74 -12.60 5.23
N TYR A 83 7.92 -11.55 5.19
CA TYR A 83 8.14 -10.31 5.93
C TYR A 83 6.96 -10.03 6.84
N SER A 84 7.25 -9.71 8.09
CA SER A 84 6.28 -9.17 9.05
C SER A 84 6.33 -7.66 9.01
N ILE A 85 5.18 -7.03 8.79
CA ILE A 85 5.02 -5.58 8.76
C ILE A 85 4.09 -5.18 9.90
N GLU A 86 4.63 -4.45 10.87
CA GLU A 86 3.86 -3.83 11.95
C GLU A 86 3.49 -2.41 11.54
N VAL A 87 2.19 -2.11 11.55
CA VAL A 87 1.67 -0.76 11.24
C VAL A 87 1.81 0.14 12.47
N ILE A 88 2.61 1.18 12.34
CA ILE A 88 2.91 2.15 13.41
C ILE A 88 1.96 3.35 13.35
N ASN A 89 1.69 3.84 12.14
CA ASN A 89 0.83 5.00 11.94
C ASN A 89 -0.62 4.70 12.33
N SER A 90 -1.24 5.58 13.13
CA SER A 90 -2.62 5.41 13.60
C SER A 90 -3.63 5.38 12.47
N ASN A 91 -3.53 6.29 11.49
CA ASN A 91 -4.52 6.36 10.41
C ASN A 91 -4.49 5.10 9.54
N LEU A 92 -3.30 4.58 9.24
CA LEU A 92 -3.17 3.31 8.50
C LEU A 92 -3.66 2.13 9.33
N ARG A 93 -3.43 2.15 10.65
CA ARG A 93 -3.94 1.12 11.56
C ARG A 93 -5.47 1.14 11.61
N ASP A 94 -6.07 2.31 11.75
CA ASP A 94 -7.52 2.48 11.85
C ASP A 94 -8.18 2.07 10.53
N LEU A 95 -7.60 2.41 9.38
CA LEU A 95 -8.02 1.94 8.06
C LEU A 95 -8.07 0.40 7.98
N VAL A 96 -7.03 -0.28 8.47
CA VAL A 96 -7.00 -1.74 8.51
C VAL A 96 -8.11 -2.24 9.45
N LEU A 97 -8.19 -1.73 10.67
CA LEU A 97 -9.22 -2.15 11.64
C LEU A 97 -10.65 -1.95 11.13
N GLU A 98 -10.95 -0.82 10.50
CA GLU A 98 -12.25 -0.54 9.87
C GLU A 98 -12.57 -1.55 8.76
N SER A 99 -11.58 -1.85 7.92
CA SER A 99 -11.72 -2.83 6.84
C SER A 99 -12.00 -4.24 7.37
N PHE A 100 -11.35 -4.63 8.47
CA PHE A 100 -11.61 -5.92 9.12
C PHE A 100 -12.80 -5.88 10.08
N GLY A 101 -13.32 -4.71 10.46
CA GLY A 101 -14.53 -4.55 11.26
C GLY A 101 -15.80 -4.80 10.45
N ASP A 102 -15.78 -4.48 9.16
CA ASP A 102 -16.90 -4.64 8.24
C ASP A 102 -17.06 -6.09 7.74
N LEU A 103 -18.28 -6.62 7.86
CA LEU A 103 -18.58 -8.02 7.55
C LEU A 103 -18.36 -8.39 6.08
N GLU A 104 -18.84 -7.57 5.14
CA GLU A 104 -18.71 -7.84 3.71
C GLU A 104 -17.24 -7.76 3.27
N THR A 105 -16.51 -6.80 3.81
CA THR A 105 -15.08 -6.60 3.54
C THR A 105 -14.27 -7.79 4.04
N ARG A 106 -14.55 -8.30 5.26
CA ARG A 106 -13.95 -9.53 5.77
C ARG A 106 -14.19 -10.73 4.85
N LYS A 107 -15.44 -10.92 4.38
CA LYS A 107 -15.79 -12.02 3.46
C LYS A 107 -15.04 -11.92 2.13
N ILE A 108 -14.84 -10.72 1.62
CA ILE A 108 -14.07 -10.50 0.40
C ILE A 108 -12.58 -10.82 0.64
N ILE A 109 -11.99 -10.23 1.68
CA ILE A 109 -10.56 -10.40 1.97
C ILE A 109 -10.23 -11.87 2.24
N SER A 110 -11.06 -12.60 2.99
CA SER A 110 -10.82 -14.01 3.28
C SER A 110 -10.74 -14.88 2.02
N CYS A 111 -11.42 -14.48 0.94
CA CYS A 111 -11.34 -15.19 -0.34
C CYS A 111 -10.00 -14.99 -1.07
N ILE A 112 -9.34 -13.86 -0.87
CA ILE A 112 -8.16 -13.41 -1.64
C ILE A 112 -6.89 -13.23 -0.80
N LEU A 113 -6.93 -13.65 0.47
CA LEU A 113 -5.80 -13.56 1.38
C LEU A 113 -4.62 -14.41 0.88
N GLU A 114 -4.92 -15.60 0.37
CA GLU A 114 -3.93 -16.52 -0.22
C GLU A 114 -4.19 -16.85 -1.70
N ASN A 115 -5.25 -16.28 -2.30
CA ASN A 115 -5.65 -16.57 -3.67
C ASN A 115 -5.58 -15.33 -4.56
N GLU A 116 -5.30 -15.55 -5.85
CA GLU A 116 -5.42 -14.53 -6.89
C GLU A 116 -6.75 -14.75 -7.66
N LEU A 117 -7.74 -13.86 -7.48
CA LEU A 117 -9.09 -14.01 -8.04
C LEU A 117 -9.52 -12.78 -8.83
N THR A 118 -10.34 -12.97 -9.84
CA THR A 118 -11.03 -11.88 -10.55
C THR A 118 -12.21 -11.36 -9.73
N ILE A 119 -12.66 -10.13 -10.00
CA ILE A 119 -13.82 -9.54 -9.30
C ILE A 119 -15.07 -10.45 -9.37
N PRO A 120 -15.45 -11.02 -10.53
CA PRO A 120 -16.57 -11.95 -10.60
C PRO A 120 -16.42 -13.17 -9.68
N GLU A 121 -15.23 -13.77 -9.62
CA GLU A 121 -14.95 -14.92 -8.75
C GLU A 121 -15.01 -14.53 -7.27
N ILE A 122 -14.52 -13.34 -6.92
CA ILE A 122 -14.61 -12.81 -5.54
C ILE A 122 -16.07 -12.68 -5.14
N LEU A 123 -16.88 -12.00 -5.95
CA LEU A 123 -18.30 -11.78 -5.64
C LEU A 123 -19.09 -13.08 -5.54
N GLN A 124 -18.72 -14.09 -6.35
CA GLN A 124 -19.32 -15.42 -6.27
C GLN A 124 -18.93 -16.14 -4.98
N LYS A 125 -17.64 -16.17 -4.62
CA LYS A 125 -17.13 -16.90 -3.45
C LYS A 125 -17.44 -16.22 -2.12
N SER A 126 -17.47 -14.88 -2.10
CA SER A 126 -17.71 -14.12 -0.87
C SER A 126 -19.19 -14.03 -0.51
N GLU A 127 -20.10 -14.40 -1.41
CA GLU A 127 -21.56 -14.28 -1.25
C GLU A 127 -21.99 -12.86 -0.85
N VAL A 128 -21.26 -11.84 -1.35
CA VAL A 128 -21.58 -10.43 -1.10
C VAL A 128 -22.45 -9.91 -2.25
N PRO A 129 -23.50 -9.12 -1.99
CA PRO A 129 -24.31 -8.53 -3.04
C PRO A 129 -23.45 -7.77 -4.07
N LYS A 130 -23.75 -7.92 -5.36
CA LYS A 130 -22.91 -7.38 -6.44
C LYS A 130 -22.61 -5.89 -6.25
N THR A 131 -23.64 -5.06 -6.07
CA THR A 131 -23.49 -3.61 -5.97
C THR A 131 -22.62 -3.18 -4.78
N SER A 132 -22.82 -3.79 -3.59
CA SER A 132 -22.01 -3.48 -2.41
C SER A 132 -20.59 -4.03 -2.54
N GLY A 133 -20.45 -5.24 -3.07
CA GLY A 133 -19.17 -5.92 -3.29
C GLY A 133 -18.26 -5.18 -4.26
N TYR A 134 -18.76 -4.73 -5.41
CA TYR A 134 -17.98 -3.92 -6.35
C TYR A 134 -17.43 -2.65 -5.69
N ARG A 135 -18.29 -1.90 -4.98
CA ARG A 135 -17.90 -0.69 -4.26
C ARG A 135 -16.84 -0.96 -3.19
N LYS A 136 -16.97 -2.05 -2.44
CA LYS A 136 -16.00 -2.43 -1.41
C LYS A 136 -14.67 -2.85 -1.99
N ILE A 137 -14.68 -3.64 -3.06
CA ILE A 137 -13.46 -4.04 -3.79
C ILE A 137 -12.75 -2.80 -4.32
N GLU A 138 -13.47 -1.88 -4.95
CA GLU A 138 -12.91 -0.62 -5.45
C GLU A 138 -12.27 0.20 -4.32
N ASN A 139 -12.96 0.38 -3.19
CA ASN A 139 -12.41 1.07 -2.03
C ASN A 139 -11.13 0.39 -1.51
N MET A 140 -11.10 -0.94 -1.44
CA MET A 140 -9.91 -1.69 -1.02
C MET A 140 -8.74 -1.56 -2.00
N ILE A 141 -9.01 -1.46 -3.30
CA ILE A 141 -8.00 -1.18 -4.33
C ILE A 141 -7.47 0.25 -4.18
N ILE A 142 -8.36 1.24 -3.97
CA ILE A 142 -7.97 2.65 -3.77
C ILE A 142 -7.09 2.80 -2.52
N ASN A 143 -7.44 2.09 -1.45
CA ASN A 143 -6.73 2.11 -0.17
C ASN A 143 -5.48 1.21 -0.14
N GLY A 144 -5.26 0.41 -1.20
CA GLY A 144 -4.08 -0.44 -1.35
C GLY A 144 -4.09 -1.71 -0.50
N LEU A 145 -5.23 -2.12 0.08
CA LEU A 145 -5.36 -3.43 0.75
C LEU A 145 -5.38 -4.58 -0.27
N ILE A 146 -5.89 -4.31 -1.47
CA ILE A 146 -5.93 -5.23 -2.60
C ILE A 146 -5.17 -4.59 -3.76
N ILE A 147 -4.39 -5.40 -4.48
CA ILE A 147 -3.68 -4.98 -5.67
C ILE A 147 -3.94 -5.94 -6.84
N GLU A 148 -3.70 -5.46 -8.04
CA GLU A 148 -3.68 -6.31 -9.22
C GLU A 148 -2.47 -7.25 -9.18
N SER A 149 -2.69 -8.55 -9.36
CA SER A 149 -1.67 -9.60 -9.34
C SER A 149 -1.34 -10.14 -10.74
N GLY A 150 -2.26 -10.03 -11.70
CA GLY A 150 -2.10 -10.48 -13.07
C GLY A 150 -3.34 -10.19 -13.94
N ILE A 151 -3.31 -10.65 -15.20
CA ILE A 151 -4.41 -10.49 -16.15
C ILE A 151 -4.77 -11.87 -16.72
N VAL A 152 -6.06 -12.17 -16.82
CA VAL A 152 -6.59 -13.33 -17.55
C VAL A 152 -7.43 -12.88 -18.75
N LEU A 153 -7.41 -13.67 -19.82
CA LEU A 153 -8.26 -13.46 -20.99
C LEU A 153 -9.53 -14.30 -20.81
N SER A 154 -10.68 -13.66 -20.76
CA SER A 154 -12.00 -14.31 -20.79
C SER A 154 -12.80 -13.68 -21.93
N ASP A 155 -13.26 -14.48 -22.88
CA ASP A 155 -14.05 -14.02 -24.04
C ASP A 155 -13.43 -12.81 -24.76
N SER A 156 -12.12 -12.85 -24.98
CA SER A 156 -11.32 -11.77 -25.59
C SER A 156 -11.23 -10.47 -24.77
N LYS A 157 -11.76 -10.44 -23.55
CA LYS A 157 -11.59 -9.32 -22.60
C LYS A 157 -10.47 -9.63 -21.62
N LYS A 158 -9.62 -8.63 -21.38
CA LYS A 158 -8.61 -8.65 -20.32
C LYS A 158 -9.30 -8.39 -18.98
N ILE A 159 -9.21 -9.33 -18.06
CA ILE A 159 -9.76 -9.24 -16.71
C ILE A 159 -8.61 -9.31 -15.71
N SER A 160 -8.53 -8.31 -14.85
CA SER A 160 -7.53 -8.24 -13.79
C SER A 160 -7.81 -9.25 -12.67
N LYS A 161 -6.77 -9.98 -12.28
CA LYS A 161 -6.73 -10.76 -11.03
C LYS A 161 -6.27 -9.86 -9.90
N LEU A 162 -6.89 -10.06 -8.75
CA LEU A 162 -6.67 -9.31 -7.54
C LEU A 162 -6.14 -10.23 -6.45
N GLN A 163 -5.28 -9.68 -5.60
CA GLN A 163 -4.73 -10.35 -4.43
C GLN A 163 -4.65 -9.37 -3.27
N CYS A 164 -4.84 -9.86 -2.03
CA CYS A 164 -4.54 -9.06 -0.85
C CYS A 164 -3.04 -8.82 -0.72
N VAL A 165 -2.65 -7.64 -0.24
CA VAL A 165 -1.24 -7.33 0.08
C VAL A 165 -0.71 -8.23 1.20
N PHE A 166 -1.57 -8.58 2.16
CA PHE A 166 -1.24 -9.44 3.28
C PHE A 166 -1.69 -10.88 3.01
N GLN A 167 -0.88 -11.85 3.45
CA GLN A 167 -1.26 -13.27 3.53
C GLN A 167 -1.87 -13.63 4.88
N GLU A 168 -1.56 -12.86 5.91
CA GLU A 168 -2.03 -13.07 7.26
C GLU A 168 -2.04 -11.73 7.97
N ILE A 169 -3.03 -11.51 8.83
CA ILE A 169 -3.11 -10.29 9.65
C ILE A 169 -3.42 -10.69 11.08
N ASN A 170 -2.52 -10.29 11.97
CA ASN A 170 -2.63 -10.47 13.40
C ASN A 170 -2.99 -9.15 14.06
N LEU A 171 -4.06 -9.16 14.83
CA LEU A 171 -4.57 -8.04 15.61
C LEU A 171 -4.36 -8.35 17.09
N ASP A 172 -3.53 -7.57 17.78
CA ASP A 172 -3.33 -7.65 19.25
C ASP A 172 -3.93 -6.40 19.89
N ILE A 173 -5.00 -6.58 20.66
CA ILE A 173 -5.72 -5.50 21.35
C ILE A 173 -5.54 -5.68 22.86
N LYS A 174 -4.84 -4.72 23.48
CA LYS A 174 -4.64 -4.60 24.92
C LYS A 174 -5.30 -3.30 25.40
N LYS A 175 -5.50 -3.19 26.72
CA LYS A 175 -6.25 -2.10 27.42
C LYS A 175 -5.97 -0.67 26.90
N GLU A 176 -4.80 -0.42 26.31
CA GLU A 176 -4.42 0.89 25.75
C GLU A 176 -3.60 0.80 24.44
N LYS A 177 -3.47 -0.39 23.86
CA LYS A 177 -2.58 -0.62 22.71
C LYS A 177 -3.22 -1.57 21.72
N THR A 178 -3.41 -1.08 20.49
CA THR A 178 -3.80 -1.90 19.35
C THR A 178 -2.62 -2.03 18.41
N ARG A 179 -2.21 -3.27 18.14
CA ARG A 179 -1.13 -3.58 17.19
C ARG A 179 -1.73 -4.33 16.01
N VAL A 180 -1.36 -3.88 14.81
CA VAL A 180 -1.72 -4.52 13.55
C VAL A 180 -0.43 -5.01 12.92
N ILE A 181 -0.33 -6.33 12.74
CA ILE A 181 0.83 -6.98 12.16
C ILE A 181 0.36 -7.79 10.95
N GLY A 182 0.84 -7.43 9.76
CA GLY A 182 0.55 -8.16 8.53
C GLY A 182 1.76 -8.96 8.06
N ILE A 183 1.54 -10.16 7.54
CA ILE A 183 2.56 -11.00 6.92
C ILE A 183 2.47 -10.86 5.40
N LEU A 184 3.61 -10.63 4.75
CA LEU A 184 3.73 -10.47 3.30
C LEU A 184 4.68 -11.52 2.71
N THR A 185 4.44 -11.87 1.44
CA THR A 185 5.40 -12.66 0.66
C THR A 185 6.57 -11.82 0.19
N ASN A 186 7.70 -12.48 -0.10
CA ASN A 186 8.81 -11.85 -0.81
C ASN A 186 8.36 -11.20 -2.13
N LYS A 187 7.48 -11.84 -2.91
CA LYS A 187 6.94 -11.29 -4.17
C LYS A 187 6.23 -9.95 -3.98
N MET A 188 5.49 -9.75 -2.89
CA MET A 188 4.78 -8.49 -2.61
C MET A 188 5.73 -7.37 -2.23
N LEU A 189 6.75 -7.70 -1.45
CA LEU A 189 7.81 -6.77 -1.08
C LEU A 189 8.71 -6.44 -2.27
N GLU A 190 9.03 -7.42 -3.12
CA GLU A 190 9.87 -7.24 -4.29
C GLU A 190 9.23 -6.32 -5.34
N LYS A 191 7.90 -6.26 -5.37
CA LYS A 191 7.15 -5.33 -6.21
C LYS A 191 7.16 -3.90 -5.66
N SER A 192 7.48 -3.70 -4.38
CA SER A 192 7.50 -2.40 -3.73
C SER A 192 8.84 -1.70 -3.96
N SER A 193 8.79 -0.60 -4.69
CA SER A 193 9.95 0.24 -5.01
C SER A 193 10.39 1.09 -3.81
N SER A 194 9.43 1.58 -3.02
CA SER A 194 9.72 2.41 -1.85
C SER A 194 10.31 1.61 -0.69
N VAL A 195 9.82 0.39 -0.47
CA VAL A 195 10.28 -0.46 0.63
C VAL A 195 11.57 -1.20 0.30
N LYS A 196 11.83 -1.55 -0.96
CA LYS A 196 13.15 -2.05 -1.40
C LYS A 196 14.26 -1.09 -1.02
N SER A 197 14.10 0.18 -1.39
CA SER A 197 15.06 1.25 -1.07
C SER A 197 15.28 1.41 0.44
N PHE A 198 14.30 1.03 1.25
CA PHE A 198 14.38 1.02 2.70
C PHE A 198 15.12 -0.22 3.26
N ILE A 199 14.89 -1.40 2.68
CA ILE A 199 15.48 -2.65 3.16
C ILE A 199 16.95 -2.79 2.75
N ASP A 200 17.35 -2.27 1.59
CA ASP A 200 18.75 -2.29 1.14
C ASP A 200 19.70 -1.45 2.05
N ARG A 201 19.18 -0.83 3.12
CA ARG A 201 19.97 -0.21 4.21
C ARG A 201 20.38 -1.19 5.32
N PHE A 202 19.84 -2.42 5.35
CA PHE A 202 20.13 -3.47 6.34
C PHE A 202 20.71 -4.72 5.68
#